data_AF-A2E9S7-F1
#
_entry.id   AF-A2E9S7-F1
#
_cell.length_a   1.000
_cell.length_b   1.000
_cell.length_c   1.000
_cell.angle_alpha   90.00
_cell.angle_beta   90.00
_cell.angle_gamma   90.00
#
_symmetry.space_group_name_H-M   'P 1'
#
loop_
_entity.id
_entity.type
_entity.pdbx_description
1 polymer ?
#
loop_
_entity_poly.entity_id
_entity_poly.type
_entity_poly.pdbx_seq_one_letter_code
_entity_poly.pdbx_strand_id
1 'polypeptide(L)' 'MYLQFCDQCKQYTLKQKCPRCGGQTRSAHPARFSPEDKNSAERIQTKAKFNLLPYQQPDIEY' A
#
# COMPACT_ATOMS: atom_id res chain seq x y z
N MET A 1 3.37 19.43 0.00
CA MET A 1 3.97 18.67 1.12
C MET A 1 3.03 17.51 1.43
N TYR A 2 3.40 16.27 1.11
CA TYR A 2 2.51 15.11 1.34
C TYR A 2 2.71 14.56 2.73
N LEU A 3 1.62 14.30 3.44
CA LEU A 3 1.63 13.54 4.69
C LEU A 3 2.27 12.17 4.44
N GLN A 4 3.24 11.81 5.26
CA GLN A 4 3.94 10.53 5.23
C GLN A 4 3.44 9.62 6.34
N PHE A 5 3.51 8.32 6.12
CA PHE A 5 3.12 7.27 7.05
C PHE A 5 4.26 6.26 7.19
N CYS A 6 4.50 5.80 8.42
CA CYS A 6 5.45 4.74 8.72
C CYS A 6 4.73 3.41 8.96
N ASP A 7 5.01 2.39 8.15
CA ASP A 7 4.36 1.07 8.28
C ASP A 7 4.78 0.30 9.55
N GLN A 8 5.97 0.59 10.09
CA GLN A 8 6.49 -0.07 11.30
C GLN A 8 5.83 0.50 12.57
N CYS A 9 5.81 1.83 12.68
CA CYS A 9 5.35 2.54 13.87
C CYS A 9 3.88 3.00 13.80
N LYS A 10 3.22 2.84 12.65
CA LYS A 10 1.86 3.32 12.34
C LYS A 10 1.63 4.80 12.67
N GLN A 11 2.68 5.63 12.53
CA GLN A 11 2.63 7.05 12.88
C GLN A 11 2.78 7.93 11.65
N TYR A 12 2.00 9.00 11.60
CA TYR A 12 2.08 10.01 10.56
C TYR A 12 3.19 11.01 10.85
N THR A 13 3.83 11.49 9.80
CA THR A 13 4.91 12.48 9.88
C THR A 13 5.01 13.25 8.57
N LEU A 14 5.75 14.36 8.57
CA LEU A 14 6.10 15.11 7.36
C LEU A 14 7.53 14.79 6.88
N LYS A 15 8.29 14.04 7.68
CA LYS A 15 9.69 13.66 7.39
C LYS A 15 9.73 12.37 6.59
N GLN A 16 10.74 12.21 5.73
CA GLN A 16 10.97 10.99 4.93
C GLN A 16 11.47 9.79 5.75
N LYS A 17 12.00 10.04 6.96
CA LYS A 17 12.38 9.03 7.93
C LYS A 17 11.53 9.18 9.17
N CYS A 18 11.06 8.06 9.70
CA CYS A 18 10.27 8.04 10.92
C CYS A 18 11.12 8.53 12.11
N PRO A 19 10.69 9.54 12.86
CA PRO A 19 11.45 10.04 14.01
C PRO A 19 11.48 9.05 15.19
N ARG A 20 10.56 8.08 15.23
CA ARG A 20 10.43 7.11 16.33
C ARG A 20 11.26 5.85 16.12
N CYS A 21 11.12 5.20 14.96
CA CYS A 21 11.81 3.94 14.66
C CYS A 21 12.90 4.05 13.59
N GLY A 22 13.12 5.24 13.00
CA GLY A 22 14.14 5.44 11.94
C GLY A 22 13.80 4.83 10.58
N GLY A 23 12.73 4.04 10.48
CA GLY A 23 12.27 3.41 9.24
C GLY A 23 11.87 4.42 8.16
N GLN A 24 11.92 3.98 6.90
CA GLN A 24 11.49 4.79 5.75
C GLN A 24 9.98 4.99 5.79
N THR A 25 9.53 6.20 5.46
CA THR A 25 8.10 6.51 5.36
C THR A 25 7.64 6.48 3.91
N ARG A 26 6.34 6.22 3.72
CA ARG A 26 5.68 6.31 2.41
C ARG A 26 4.61 7.39 2.41
N SER A 27 4.17 7.84 1.24
CA SER A 27 3.00 8.71 1.13
C SER A 27 1.81 8.05 1.82
N ALA A 28 1.17 8.79 2.72
CA ALA A 28 -0.06 8.34 3.37
C ALA A 28 -1.27 8.32 2.41
N HIS A 29 -1.16 9.03 1.29
CA HIS A 29 -2.23 9.12 0.31
C HIS A 29 -2.20 7.89 -0.61
N PRO A 30 -3.37 7.30 -0.92
CA PRO A 30 -3.44 6.19 -1.87
C PRO A 30 -3.03 6.64 -3.28
N ALA A 31 -2.72 5.66 -4.14
CA ALA A 31 -2.51 5.92 -5.56
C ALA A 31 -3.79 6.51 -6.18
N ARG A 32 -3.63 7.47 -7.09
CA ARG A 32 -4.76 8.07 -7.81
C ARG A 32 -5.38 7.04 -8.75
N PHE A 33 -6.71 7.06 -8.86
CA PHE A 33 -7.42 6.31 -9.87
C PHE A 33 -7.10 6.86 -11.27
N SER A 34 -6.90 5.97 -12.24
CA SER A 34 -6.76 6.30 -13.65
C SER A 34 -7.66 5.36 -14.45
N PRO A 35 -8.56 5.86 -15.32
CA PRO A 35 -9.41 5.01 -16.14
C PRO A 35 -8.62 4.07 -17.07
N GLU A 36 -7.45 4.51 -17.54
CA GLU A 36 -6.63 3.75 -18.48
C GLU A 36 -5.88 2.59 -17.80
N ASP A 37 -5.57 2.71 -16.50
CA ASP A 37 -4.81 1.74 -15.68
C ASP A 37 -3.77 0.89 -16.47
N LYS A 38 -2.79 1.57 -17.09
CA LYS A 38 -1.79 0.97 -17.99
C LYS A 38 -1.10 -0.28 -17.42
N ASN A 39 -0.87 -0.30 -16.11
CA ASN A 39 -0.15 -1.37 -15.42
C ASN A 39 -1.11 -2.35 -14.69
N SER A 40 -2.39 -2.37 -15.07
CA SER A 40 -3.41 -3.24 -14.48
C SER A 40 -3.04 -4.72 -14.56
N ALA A 41 -2.60 -5.18 -15.74
CA ALA A 41 -2.22 -6.57 -15.98
C ALA A 41 -1.08 -7.02 -15.06
N GLU A 42 0.00 -6.24 -14.99
CA GLU A 42 1.16 -6.52 -14.12
C GLU A 42 0.78 -6.51 -12.63
N ARG A 43 -0.08 -5.57 -12.22
CA ARG A 43 -0.58 -5.46 -10.85
C ARG A 43 -1.41 -6.67 -10.45
N ILE A 44 -2.28 -7.16 -11.33
CA ILE A 44 -3.10 -8.36 -11.08
C ILE A 44 -2.24 -9.61 -11.03
N GLN A 45 -1.33 -9.80 -11.98
CA GLN A 45 -0.42 -10.95 -12.03
C GLN A 45 0.46 -11.02 -10.77
N THR A 46 1.01 -9.88 -10.33
CA THR A 46 1.81 -9.81 -9.11
C THR A 46 0.99 -10.22 -7.89
N LYS A 47 -0.24 -9.71 -7.76
CA LYS A 47 -1.12 -10.11 -6.65
C LYS A 47 -1.47 -11.61 -6.68
N ALA A 48 -1.72 -12.17 -7.86
CA ALA A 48 -2.02 -13.60 -8.03
C ALA A 48 -0.85 -14.46 -7.56
N LYS A 49 0.38 -14.09 -7.92
CA LYS A 49 1.61 -14.82 -7.54
C LYS A 49 1.81 -14.93 -6.01
N PHE A 50 1.37 -13.91 -5.27
CA PHE A 50 1.46 -13.88 -3.81
C PHE A 50 0.17 -14.29 -3.11
N ASN A 51 -0.82 -14.85 -3.82
CA ASN A 51 -2.12 -15.25 -3.28
C ASN A 51 -2.86 -14.10 -2.54
N LEU A 52 -2.75 -12.88 -3.07
CA LEU A 52 -3.34 -11.67 -2.49
C LEU A 52 -4.67 -11.26 -3.13
N LEU A 53 -5.19 -12.05 -4.09
CA LEU A 53 -6.48 -11.74 -4.70
C LEU A 53 -7.62 -12.19 -3.79
N PRO A 54 -8.69 -11.39 -3.63
CA PRO A 54 -9.76 -11.69 -2.69
C PRO A 54 -10.38 -13.08 -2.88
N TYR A 55 -10.55 -13.51 -4.13
CA TYR A 55 -11.15 -14.79 -4.49
C TYR A 55 -10.24 -16.01 -4.26
N GLN A 56 -8.96 -15.80 -3.92
CA GLN A 56 -8.04 -16.91 -3.56
C GLN A 56 -8.13 -17.24 -2.06
N GLN A 57 -8.70 -16.35 -1.26
CA GLN A 57 -8.88 -16.52 0.17
C GLN A 57 -10.25 -17.14 0.46
N PRO A 58 -10.41 -17.87 1.57
CA PRO A 58 -11.72 -18.35 1.98
C PRO A 58 -12.68 -17.18 2.21
N ASP A 59 -13.96 -17.39 1.96
CA ASP A 59 -15.00 -16.40 2.23
C ASP A 59 -14.98 -16.00 3.71
N ILE A 60 -15.21 -14.72 3.98
CA ILE A 60 -15.29 -14.19 5.34
C ILE A 60 -16.65 -14.61 5.92
N GLU A 61 -16.64 -15.52 6.88
CA GLU A 61 -17.83 -15.83 7.69
C GLU A 61 -18.05 -14.71 8.72
N TYR A 62 -19.26 -14.16 8.77
CA TYR A 62 -19.67 -13.04 9.65
C TYR A 62 -20.25 -13.54 10.97
#